data_AF-A0A2Z3JBT8-F1
#
_entry.id   AF-A0A2Z3JBT8-F1
#
_cell.length_a   1.000
_cell.length_b   1.000
_cell.length_c   1.000
_cell.angle_alpha   90.00
_cell.angle_beta   90.00
_cell.angle_gamma   90.00
#
_symmetry.space_group_name_H-M   'P 1'
#
loop_
_entity.id
_entity.type
_entity.pdbx_description
1 polymer ?
#
loop_
_entity_poly.entity_id
_entity_poly.type
_entity_poly.pdbx_seq_one_letter_code
_entity_poly.pdbx_strand_id
1 'polypeptide(L)' 'MGDEGDLVLAERVRSACVEAARLGYEDAAMSGLCGEGALEAAIGAIEKLDLRELLPAPHTAQDKEC' A
#
# COMPACT_ATOMS: atom_id res chain seq x y z
N MET A 1 -9.44 -21.75 -8.31
CA MET A 1 -8.04 -21.30 -8.35
C MET A 1 -8.05 -19.76 -8.38
N GLY A 2 -8.57 -19.14 -7.31
CA GLY A 2 -8.70 -17.68 -7.19
C GLY A 2 -7.77 -17.07 -6.14
N ASP A 3 -7.24 -17.90 -5.24
CA ASP A 3 -6.41 -17.50 -4.10
C ASP A 3 -5.06 -16.85 -4.52
N GLU A 4 -4.49 -17.26 -5.65
CA GLU A 4 -3.19 -16.74 -6.11
C GLU A 4 -3.25 -15.28 -6.59
N GLY A 5 -4.35 -14.86 -7.22
CA GLY A 5 -4.58 -13.46 -7.57
C GLY A 5 -4.76 -12.57 -6.33
N ASP A 6 -5.45 -13.09 -5.33
CA ASP A 6 -5.66 -12.41 -4.05
C ASP A 6 -4.36 -12.31 -3.24
N LEU A 7 -3.51 -13.35 -3.26
CA LEU A 7 -2.18 -13.33 -2.66
C LEU A 7 -1.27 -12.30 -3.32
N VAL A 8 -1.24 -12.24 -4.66
CA VAL A 8 -0.45 -11.24 -5.40
C VAL A 8 -0.92 -9.82 -5.08
N LEU A 9 -2.23 -9.59 -5.00
CA LEU A 9 -2.77 -8.30 -4.59
C LEU A 9 -2.39 -7.96 -3.14
N ALA A 10 -2.52 -8.92 -2.22
CA ALA A 10 -2.15 -8.73 -0.82
C ALA A 10 -0.67 -8.41 -0.64
N GLU A 11 0.22 -9.05 -1.39
CA GLU A 11 1.65 -8.75 -1.42
C GLU A 11 1.93 -7.35 -1.96
N ARG A 12 1.24 -6.94 -3.03
CA ARG A 12 1.36 -5.60 -3.60
C ARG A 12 0.93 -4.53 -2.60
N VAL A 13 -0.20 -4.74 -1.91
CA VAL A 13 -0.68 -3.83 -0.86
C VAL A 13 0.31 -3.78 0.30
N ARG A 14 0.82 -4.92 0.75
CA ARG A 14 1.83 -4.98 1.83
C ARG A 14 3.07 -4.18 1.45
N SER A 15 3.60 -4.37 0.24
CA SER A 15 4.77 -3.64 -0.23
C SER A 15 4.51 -2.14 -0.27
N ALA A 16 3.36 -1.71 -0.80
CA ALA A 16 3.00 -0.29 -0.84
C ALA A 16 2.92 0.35 0.55
N CYS A 17 2.30 -0.34 1.53
CA CYS A 17 2.25 0.13 2.91
C CYS A 17 3.64 0.26 3.54
N VAL A 18 4.52 -0.71 3.33
CA VAL A 18 5.90 -0.67 3.88
C VAL A 18 6.68 0.50 3.28
N GLU A 19 6.59 0.70 1.97
CA GLU A 19 7.30 1.79 1.29
C GLU A 19 6.76 3.16 1.73
N ALA A 20 5.43 3.33 1.81
CA ALA A 20 4.82 4.56 2.29
C ALA A 20 5.24 4.89 3.73
N ALA A 21 5.26 3.88 4.61
CA ALA A 21 5.71 4.04 5.99
C ALA A 21 7.16 4.50 6.08
N ARG A 22 8.06 3.86 5.32
CA ARG A 22 9.49 4.21 5.27
C ARG A 22 9.68 5.64 4.79
N LEU A 23 9.06 6.00 3.67
CA LEU A 23 9.18 7.34 3.11
C LEU A 23 8.66 8.41 4.06
N GLY A 24 7.48 8.19 4.67
CA GLY A 24 6.90 9.12 5.63
C GLY A 24 7.76 9.30 6.88
N TYR A 25 8.34 8.22 7.40
CA TYR A 25 9.26 8.28 8.53
C TYR A 25 10.55 9.03 8.18
N GLU A 26 11.17 8.68 7.05
CA GLU A 26 12.44 9.25 6.61
C GLU A 26 12.31 10.75 6.33
N ASP A 27 11.25 11.19 5.64
CA ASP A 27 10.97 12.61 5.38
C ASP A 27 10.78 13.41 6.66
N ALA A 28 10.02 12.86 7.62
CA ALA A 28 9.79 13.48 8.91
C ALA A 28 11.07 13.54 9.77
N ALA A 29 11.85 12.46 9.79
CA ALA A 29 13.13 12.41 10.50
C ALA A 29 14.14 13.40 9.90
N MET A 30 14.21 13.50 8.57
CA MET A 30 15.05 14.50 7.87
C MET A 30 14.59 15.93 8.16
N SER A 31 13.29 16.13 8.37
CA SER A 31 12.69 17.40 8.78
C SER A 31 12.90 17.73 10.26
N GLY A 32 13.58 16.86 11.02
CA GLY A 32 13.95 17.10 12.42
C GLY A 32 12.86 16.74 13.44
N LEU A 33 11.84 15.97 13.06
CA LEU A 33 10.85 15.46 14.01
C LEU A 33 11.47 14.43 14.96
N CYS A 34 10.90 14.35 16.17
CA CYS A 34 11.22 13.28 17.10
C CYS A 34 10.71 11.93 16.57
N GLY A 35 11.14 10.83 17.18
CA GLY A 35 10.75 9.48 16.74
C GLY A 35 9.23 9.24 16.72
N GLU A 36 8.49 9.80 17.69
CA GLU A 36 7.01 9.73 17.71
C GLU A 36 6.39 10.53 16.57
N GLY A 37 6.88 11.75 16.31
CA GLY A 37 6.41 12.55 15.18
C GLY A 37 6.73 11.92 13.82
N ALA A 38 7.89 11.29 13.69
CA ALA A 38 8.24 10.53 12.49
C ALA A 38 7.37 9.27 12.32
N LEU A 39 6.98 8.62 13.42
CA LEU A 39 6.03 7.51 13.39
C LEU A 39 4.63 7.95 12.98
N GLU A 40 4.12 9.07 13.51
CA GLU A 40 2.84 9.64 13.10
C GLU A 40 2.83 9.99 11.60
N ALA A 41 3.93 10.56 11.09
CA ALA A 41 4.10 10.84 9.67
C ALA A 41 4.10 9.56 8.81
N ALA A 42 4.76 8.50 9.28
CA ALA A 42 4.75 7.19 8.62
C ALA A 42 3.33 6.62 8.51
N ILE A 43 2.56 6.65 9.60
CA ILE A 43 1.16 6.19 9.62
C ILE A 43 0.32 7.04 8.66
N GLY A 44 0.44 8.36 8.73
CA GLY A 44 -0.27 9.27 7.84
C GLY A 44 0.09 9.08 6.36
N ALA A 45 1.30 8.62 6.04
CA ALA A 45 1.68 8.26 4.67
C ALA A 45 0.97 6.98 4.19
N ILE A 46 0.84 5.96 5.06
CA ILE A 46 0.06 4.74 4.75
C ILE A 46 -1.41 5.09 4.51
N GLU A 47 -2.01 5.92 5.37
CA GLU A 47 -3.42 6.32 5.27
C GLU A 47 -3.76 7.08 3.97
N LYS A 48 -2.76 7.72 3.35
CA LYS A 48 -2.90 8.48 2.10
C LYS A 48 -2.65 7.66 0.84
N LEU A 49 -2.31 6.36 0.96
CA LEU A 49 -2.12 5.50 -0.21
C LEU A 49 -3.39 5.44 -1.06
N ASP A 50 -3.25 5.67 -2.37
CA ASP A 50 -4.35 5.44 -3.31
C ASP A 50 -4.44 3.95 -3.65
N LEU A 51 -5.37 3.27 -2.98
CA LEU A 51 -5.62 1.84 -3.20
C LEU A 51 -6.08 1.53 -4.62
N ARG A 52 -6.63 2.49 -5.37
CA ARG A 52 -7.06 2.28 -6.76
C ARG A 52 -5.89 2.01 -7.69
N GLU A 53 -4.74 2.61 -7.41
CA GLU A 53 -3.49 2.38 -8.17
C GLU A 53 -2.89 0.99 -7.89
N LEU A 54 -3.24 0.41 -6.74
CA LEU A 54 -2.78 -0.91 -6.30
C LEU A 54 -3.63 -2.06 -6.83
N LEU A 55 -4.87 -1.78 -7.25
CA LEU A 55 -5.71 -2.77 -7.89
C LEU A 55 -5.14 -3.15 -9.27
N PRO A 56 -5.20 -4.43 -9.67
CA PRO A 56 -4.98 -4.80 -11.05
C PRO A 56 -6.03 -4.11 -11.94
N ALA A 57 -5.69 -3.86 -13.20
CA ALA A 57 -6.66 -3.35 -14.17
C ALA A 57 -7.92 -4.22 -14.15
N PRO A 58 -9.11 -3.62 -14.31
CA PRO A 58 -10.37 -4.37 -14.23
C PRO A 58 -10.30 -5.57 -15.17
N HIS A 59 -10.48 -6.76 -14.61
CA HIS A 59 -10.70 -7.97 -15.40
C HIS A 59 -11.94 -7.73 -16.25
N THR A 60 -11.74 -7.57 -17.56
CA THR A 60 -12.85 -7.59 -18.52
C THR A 60 -13.39 -9.01 -18.51
N ALA A 61 -14.61 -9.16 -17.99
CA ALA A 61 -15.46 -10.34 -17.97
C ALA A 61 -14.96 -11.58 -18.76
N GLN A 62 -14.65 -12.65 -18.03
CA GLN A 62 -14.78 -14.08 -18.36
C GLN A 62 -14.64 -14.74 -16.96
N ASP A 63 -15.66 -15.39 -16.39
CA ASP A 63 -16.21 -16.65 -16.90
C ASP A 63 -17.74 -16.70 -16.90
N LYS A 64 -18.22 -17.01 -18.11
CA LYS A 64 -19.54 -17.46 -18.49
C LYS A 64 -19.80 -18.86 -17.91
N GLU A 65 -21.03 -19.09 -17.45
CA GLU A 65 -21.61 -20.38 -17.09
C GLU A 65 -21.08 -21.57 -17.92
N CYS A 66 -20.70 -22.65 -17.22
CA CYS A 66 -20.85 -24.02 -17.67
C CYS A 66 -21.36 -24.88 -16.50
#